data_AF-A0A9E4AYS5-F1
#
_entry.id   AF-A0A9E4AYS5-F1
#
_cell.length_a   1.000
_cell.length_b   1.000
_cell.length_c   1.000
_cell.angle_alpha   90.00
_cell.angle_beta   90.00
_cell.angle_gamma   90.00
#
_symmetry.space_group_name_H-M   'P 1'
#
loop_
_entity.id
_entity.type
_entity.pdbx_description
1 polymer ?
#
loop_
_entity_poly.entity_id
_entity_poly.type
_entity_poly.pdbx_seq_one_letter_code
_entity_poly.pdbx_strand_id
1 'polypeptide(L)'
;MIPIGVKVTEEKLGYQRVATISDTVDFASRNSEEIYREVFADSNIEVLTTEIFETGDTDFSAQLTRIMELSPDAIFVSAQQIEVIKILIQGRELGISADIPFISRVLSILKFGQYFRIQAAFSKGRVISC
;
A
#
# COMPACT_ATOMS: atom_id res chain seq x y z
N MET A 1 -1.13 10.52 -2.98
CA MET A 1 0.24 10.81 -3.50
C MET A 1 0.08 11.61 -4.78
N ILE A 2 1.07 12.41 -5.21
CA ILE A 2 0.95 13.18 -6.46
C ILE A 2 1.19 12.28 -7.69
N PRO A 3 0.61 12.57 -8.87
CA PRO A 3 0.68 11.71 -10.06
C PRO A 3 2.09 11.23 -10.45
N ILE A 4 3.08 12.13 -10.38
CA ILE A 4 4.47 11.79 -10.69
C ILE A 4 5.04 10.70 -9.77
N GLY A 5 4.58 10.62 -8.52
CA GLY A 5 4.99 9.59 -7.57
C GLY A 5 4.53 8.20 -8.04
N VAL A 6 3.30 8.10 -8.54
CA VAL A 6 2.75 6.84 -9.07
C VAL A 6 3.60 6.39 -10.26
N LYS A 7 3.80 7.26 -11.26
CA LYS A 7 4.64 6.95 -12.44
C LYS A 7 6.05 6.48 -12.09
N VAL A 8 6.72 7.18 -11.16
CA VAL A 8 8.07 6.80 -10.72
C VAL A 8 8.08 5.43 -10.02
N THR A 9 7.03 5.10 -9.27
CA THR A 9 6.94 3.78 -8.63
C THR A 9 6.59 2.68 -9.63
N GLU A 10 5.74 2.97 -10.61
CA GLU A 10 5.40 2.06 -11.71
C GLU A 10 6.66 1.69 -12.49
N GLU A 11 7.43 2.68 -12.96
CA GLU A 11 8.68 2.47 -13.70
C GLU A 11 9.71 1.63 -12.92
N LYS A 12 9.71 1.73 -11.59
CA LYS A 12 10.67 1.03 -10.72
C LYS A 12 10.24 -0.39 -10.33
N LEU A 13 8.94 -0.59 -10.13
CA LEU A 13 8.39 -1.82 -9.56
C LEU A 13 7.69 -2.69 -10.61
N GLY A 14 7.30 -2.12 -11.74
CA GLY A 14 6.72 -2.84 -12.87
C GLY A 14 5.35 -3.46 -12.59
N TYR A 15 4.60 -2.96 -11.61
CA TYR A 15 3.26 -3.46 -11.32
C TYR A 15 2.29 -3.10 -12.46
N GLN A 16 1.36 -4.01 -12.77
CA GLN A 16 0.29 -3.76 -13.73
C GLN A 16 -1.10 -4.01 -13.14
N ARG A 17 -1.18 -4.81 -12.07
CA ARG A 17 -2.43 -5.18 -11.41
C ARG A 17 -2.35 -4.75 -9.95
N VAL A 18 -3.15 -3.76 -9.56
CA VAL A 18 -3.06 -3.14 -8.24
C VAL A 18 -4.37 -3.29 -7.48
N ALA A 19 -4.28 -3.25 -6.15
CA ALA A 19 -5.43 -3.07 -5.27
C ALA A 19 -5.29 -1.75 -4.50
N THR A 20 -6.41 -1.14 -4.14
CA THR A 20 -6.44 0.09 -3.35
C THR A 20 -7.20 -0.14 -2.05
N ILE A 21 -6.78 0.52 -0.97
CA ILE A 21 -7.50 0.61 0.29
C ILE A 21 -7.51 2.07 0.76
N SER A 22 -8.71 2.65 0.92
CA SER A 22 -8.87 4.09 1.17
C SER A 22 -9.78 4.43 2.35
N ASP A 23 -9.35 5.43 3.12
CA ASP A 23 -10.20 6.15 4.06
C ASP A 23 -11.22 7.00 3.28
N THR A 24 -12.50 6.90 3.66
CA THR A 24 -13.63 7.59 3.01
C THR A 24 -14.06 8.88 3.72
N VAL A 25 -13.54 9.14 4.92
CA VAL A 25 -13.84 10.31 5.74
C VAL A 25 -12.73 11.36 5.59
N ASP A 26 -11.46 10.95 5.58
CA ASP A 26 -10.34 11.87 5.42
C ASP A 26 -10.24 12.47 4.01
N PHE A 27 -10.31 13.80 3.92
CA PHE A 27 -10.31 14.53 2.64
C PHE A 27 -9.04 14.27 1.81
N ALA A 28 -7.88 14.22 2.44
CA ALA A 28 -6.60 14.03 1.74
C ALA A 28 -6.47 12.61 1.17
N SER A 29 -7.05 11.63 1.86
CA SER A 29 -7.13 10.23 1.45
C SER A 29 -8.05 10.08 0.24
N ARG A 30 -9.26 10.63 0.30
CA ARG A 30 -10.19 10.66 -0.84
C ARG A 30 -9.59 11.32 -2.08
N ASN A 31 -8.94 12.47 -1.91
CA ASN A 31 -8.27 13.17 -3.01
C ASN A 31 -7.11 12.33 -3.58
N SER A 32 -6.39 11.59 -2.75
CA SER A 32 -5.35 10.68 -3.23
C SER A 32 -5.93 9.53 -4.04
N GLU A 33 -7.07 8.99 -3.62
CA GLU A 33 -7.77 7.89 -4.31
C GLU A 33 -8.33 8.32 -5.68
N GLU A 34 -8.84 9.55 -5.78
CA GLU A 34 -9.24 10.15 -7.05
C GLU A 34 -8.06 10.27 -8.03
N ILE A 35 -6.93 10.82 -7.56
CA ILE A 35 -5.70 10.89 -8.33
C ILE A 35 -5.22 9.51 -8.79
N TYR A 36 -5.31 8.49 -7.93
CA TYR A 36 -4.90 7.13 -8.29
C TYR A 36 -5.74 6.57 -9.43
N ARG A 37 -7.07 6.73 -9.38
CA ARG A 37 -7.95 6.27 -10.45
C ARG A 37 -7.64 6.93 -11.79
N GLU A 38 -7.38 8.23 -11.79
CA GLU A 38 -6.98 8.96 -13.00
C GLU A 38 -5.66 8.41 -13.55
N VAL A 39 -4.63 8.29 -12.71
CA VAL A 39 -3.30 7.85 -13.16
C VAL A 39 -3.29 6.40 -13.61
N PHE A 40 -4.01 5.50 -12.92
CA PHE A 40 -4.09 4.10 -13.31
C PHE A 40 -4.79 3.93 -14.66
N ALA A 41 -5.85 4.70 -14.91
CA ALA A 41 -6.52 4.72 -16.21
C ALA A 41 -5.57 5.20 -17.33
N ASP A 42 -4.79 6.26 -17.08
CA ASP A 42 -3.83 6.80 -18.07
C ASP A 42 -2.64 5.86 -18.33
N SER A 43 -2.19 5.12 -17.32
CA SER A 43 -1.06 4.19 -17.39
C SER A 43 -1.45 2.75 -17.78
N ASN A 44 -2.73 2.48 -18.09
CA ASN A 44 -3.22 1.12 -18.38
C ASN A 44 -2.91 0.11 -17.25
N ILE A 45 -2.97 0.58 -16.00
CA ILE A 45 -2.84 -0.24 -14.79
C ILE A 45 -4.25 -0.74 -14.42
N GLU A 46 -4.40 -2.05 -14.26
CA GLU A 46 -5.64 -2.67 -13.83
C GLU A 46 -5.83 -2.51 -12.32
N VAL A 47 -6.97 -1.96 -11.91
CA VAL A 47 -7.39 -1.94 -10.50
C VAL A 47 -8.26 -3.15 -10.23
N LEU A 48 -7.73 -4.12 -9.48
CA LEU A 48 -8.40 -5.38 -9.16
C LEU A 48 -9.54 -5.18 -8.15
N THR A 49 -9.34 -4.29 -7.17
CA THR A 49 -10.36 -3.89 -6.20
C THR A 49 -10.03 -2.54 -5.58
N THR A 50 -11.07 -1.86 -5.11
CA THR A 50 -10.98 -0.69 -4.23
C THR A 50 -11.73 -0.99 -2.95
N GLU A 51 -10.97 -1.26 -1.89
CA GLU A 51 -11.50 -1.45 -0.55
C GLU A 51 -11.57 -0.11 0.19
N ILE A 52 -12.55 0.01 1.07
CA ILE A 52 -12.79 1.21 1.83
C ILE A 52 -12.92 0.94 3.33
N PHE A 53 -12.63 1.96 4.11
CA PHE A 53 -12.81 1.99 5.56
C PHE A 53 -13.10 3.44 6.01
N GLU A 54 -13.42 3.63 7.29
CA GLU A 54 -13.67 4.94 7.91
C GLU A 54 -12.52 5.37 8.83
N THR A 55 -12.24 6.67 8.93
CA THR A 55 -11.21 7.19 9.85
C THR A 55 -11.42 6.66 11.27
N GLY A 56 -10.35 6.13 11.87
CA GLY A 56 -10.38 5.57 13.22
C GLY A 56 -10.62 4.05 13.26
N ASP A 57 -10.98 3.43 12.15
CA ASP A 57 -11.03 1.97 12.05
C ASP A 57 -9.68 1.34 12.45
N THR A 58 -9.75 0.18 13.09
CA THR A 58 -8.56 -0.50 13.62
C THR A 58 -8.39 -1.93 13.11
N ASP A 59 -9.41 -2.49 12.46
CA ASP A 59 -9.41 -3.83 11.89
C ASP A 59 -9.70 -3.72 10.40
N PHE A 60 -8.74 -4.16 9.59
CA PHE A 60 -8.79 -4.13 8.12
C PHE A 60 -8.78 -5.54 7.53
N SER A 61 -8.98 -6.57 8.36
CA SER A 61 -8.78 -7.97 7.99
C SER A 61 -9.66 -8.42 6.84
N ALA A 62 -10.93 -7.99 6.80
CA ALA A 62 -11.87 -8.35 5.74
C ALA A 62 -11.49 -7.72 4.38
N GLN A 63 -11.08 -6.46 4.38
CA GLN A 63 -10.58 -5.75 3.20
C GLN A 63 -9.28 -6.41 2.71
N LEU A 64 -8.33 -6.64 3.61
CA LEU A 64 -7.03 -7.24 3.29
C LEU A 64 -7.14 -8.68 2.80
N THR A 65 -8.09 -9.46 3.32
CA THR A 65 -8.37 -10.82 2.84
C THR A 65 -8.83 -10.80 1.39
N ARG A 66 -9.80 -9.93 1.04
CA ARG A 66 -10.26 -9.77 -0.34
C ARG A 66 -9.15 -9.30 -1.27
N ILE A 67 -8.31 -8.37 -0.82
CA ILE A 67 -7.12 -7.93 -1.58
C ILE A 67 -6.16 -9.10 -1.80
N MET A 68 -5.89 -9.90 -0.77
CA MET A 68 -4.98 -11.04 -0.85
C MET A 68 -5.46 -12.09 -1.85
N GLU A 69 -6.76 -12.41 -1.87
CA GLU A 69 -7.37 -13.38 -2.79
C GLU A 69 -7.18 -13.01 -4.27
N LEU A 70 -7.08 -11.70 -4.58
CA LEU A 70 -6.89 -11.20 -5.94
C LEU A 70 -5.42 -11.22 -6.40
N SER A 71 -4.48 -11.44 -5.47
CA SER A 71 -3.03 -11.49 -5.74
C SER A 71 -2.52 -10.29 -6.57
N PRO A 72 -2.64 -9.05 -6.05
CA PRO A 72 -2.13 -7.86 -6.74
C PRO A 72 -0.61 -7.82 -6.75
N ASP A 73 -0.06 -7.11 -7.74
CA ASP A 73 1.36 -6.78 -7.83
C ASP A 73 1.76 -5.69 -6.84
N ALA A 74 0.84 -4.81 -6.45
CA ALA A 74 1.05 -3.75 -5.46
C ALA A 74 -0.26 -3.33 -4.78
N ILE A 75 -0.15 -2.84 -3.54
CA ILE A 75 -1.30 -2.35 -2.75
C ILE A 75 -1.11 -0.87 -2.45
N PHE A 76 -2.03 -0.04 -2.92
CA PHE A 76 -2.04 1.40 -2.67
C PHE A 76 -2.87 1.72 -1.43
N VAL A 77 -2.29 2.49 -0.52
CA VAL A 77 -2.93 2.88 0.74
C VAL A 77 -3.14 4.39 0.77
N SER A 78 -4.42 4.79 0.75
CA SER A 78 -4.89 6.16 0.88
C SER A 78 -5.42 6.36 2.30
N ALA A 79 -4.53 6.68 3.24
CA ALA A 79 -4.88 6.76 4.65
C ALA A 79 -3.93 7.68 5.44
N GLN A 80 -4.36 8.05 6.65
CA GLN A 80 -3.50 8.71 7.63
C GLN A 80 -2.47 7.73 8.22
N GLN A 81 -1.40 8.28 8.83
CA GLN A 81 -0.22 7.49 9.23
C GLN A 81 -0.55 6.32 10.16
N ILE A 82 -1.49 6.50 11.09
CA ILE A 82 -1.84 5.49 12.10
C ILE A 82 -2.47 4.27 11.42
N GLU A 83 -3.41 4.51 10.51
CA GLU A 83 -4.11 3.50 9.73
C GLU A 83 -3.17 2.82 8.74
N VAL A 84 -2.28 3.58 8.05
CA VAL A 84 -1.24 3.00 7.17
C VAL A 84 -0.40 1.96 7.92
N ILE A 85 0.04 2.27 9.15
CA ILE A 85 0.87 1.35 9.94
C ILE A 85 0.08 0.09 10.30
N LYS A 86 -1.18 0.23 10.73
CA LYS A 86 -2.04 -0.91 11.07
C LYS A 86 -2.33 -1.80 9.87
N ILE A 87 -2.69 -1.20 8.72
CA ILE A 87 -2.93 -1.89 7.45
C ILE A 87 -1.70 -2.71 7.06
N LEU A 88 -0.51 -2.12 7.17
CA LEU A 88 0.73 -2.79 6.86
C LEU A 88 0.98 -3.99 7.77
N ILE A 89 0.86 -3.82 9.09
CA ILE A 89 1.07 -4.89 10.07
C ILE A 89 0.09 -6.03 9.83
N GLN A 90 -1.21 -5.72 9.79
CA GLN A 90 -2.26 -6.72 9.60
C GLN A 90 -2.14 -7.44 8.25
N GLY A 91 -1.77 -6.72 7.18
CA GLY A 91 -1.56 -7.33 5.87
C GLY A 91 -0.44 -8.36 5.89
N ARG A 92 0.67 -8.08 6.61
CA ARG A 92 1.76 -9.04 6.78
C ARG A 92 1.37 -10.21 7.68
N GLU A 93 0.63 -9.97 8.76
CA GLU A 93 0.12 -11.01 9.66
C GLU A 93 -0.85 -11.96 8.95
N LEU A 94 -1.66 -11.45 8.02
CA LEU A 94 -2.58 -12.23 7.19
C LEU A 94 -1.87 -13.05 6.11
N GLY A 95 -0.58 -12.80 5.86
CA GLY A 95 0.22 -13.56 4.89
C GLY A 95 0.36 -12.92 3.51
N ILE A 96 0.04 -11.62 3.35
CA ILE A 96 0.36 -10.90 2.11
C ILE A 96 1.89 -10.89 1.95
N SER A 97 2.37 -11.56 0.89
CA SER A 97 3.79 -11.79 0.63
C SER A 97 4.60 -10.52 0.73
N ALA A 98 5.76 -10.61 1.40
CA ALA A 98 6.70 -9.50 1.55
C ALA A 98 7.07 -8.85 0.21
N ASP A 99 7.02 -9.62 -0.88
CA ASP A 99 7.32 -9.14 -2.24
C ASP A 99 6.24 -8.20 -2.81
N ILE A 100 5.02 -8.23 -2.28
CA ILE A 100 3.95 -7.29 -2.64
C ILE A 100 4.17 -5.98 -1.86
N PRO A 101 4.54 -4.87 -2.51
CA PRO A 101 4.77 -3.60 -1.87
C PRO A 101 3.45 -2.92 -1.47
N PHE A 102 3.47 -2.29 -0.29
CA PHE A 102 2.46 -1.32 0.11
C PHE A 102 2.96 0.09 -0.24
N ILE A 103 2.17 0.82 -1.01
CA ILE A 103 2.54 2.13 -1.56
C ILE A 103 1.63 3.18 -0.93
N SER A 104 2.22 4.11 -0.17
CA SER A 104 1.49 5.24 0.41
C SER A 104 2.34 6.51 0.38
N ARG A 105 1.68 7.67 0.51
CA ARG A 105 2.38 8.97 0.60
C ARG A 105 3.36 9.00 1.76
N VAL A 106 2.97 8.44 2.91
CA VAL A 106 3.77 8.46 4.15
C VAL A 106 4.98 7.54 4.06
N LEU A 107 4.85 6.38 3.41
CA LEU A 107 5.94 5.40 3.26
C LEU A 107 7.00 5.82 2.24
N SER A 108 6.66 6.68 1.27
CA SER A 108 7.65 7.23 0.33
C SER A 108 8.71 8.11 1.03
N ILE A 109 8.39 8.66 2.20
CA ILE A 109 9.27 9.53 3.00
C ILE A 109 10.20 8.68 3.89
N LEU A 110 9.71 7.52 4.37
CA LEU A 110 10.45 6.55 5.15
C LEU A 110 11.24 5.62 4.24
N LYS A 111 12.23 6.19 3.56
CA LYS A 111 13.34 5.53 2.84
C LYS A 111 13.01 4.14 2.28
N PHE A 112 12.74 4.10 0.98
CA PHE A 112 12.92 2.93 0.11
C PHE A 112 14.18 2.09 0.45
N GLY A 113 15.26 2.70 0.98
CA GLY A 113 16.47 1.97 1.41
C GLY A 113 16.43 1.30 2.79
N GLN A 114 15.51 1.67 3.70
CA GLN A 114 15.42 1.04 5.02
C GLN A 114 14.47 -0.17 4.99
N TYR A 115 13.40 -0.11 4.18
CA TYR A 115 12.47 -1.23 3.99
C TYR A 115 13.16 -2.48 3.39
N PHE A 116 13.99 -2.30 2.35
CA PHE A 116 14.85 -3.38 1.81
C PHE A 116 15.87 -3.90 2.83
N ARG A 117 16.38 -3.05 3.73
CA ARG A 117 17.29 -3.47 4.81
C ARG A 117 16.57 -4.24 5.91
N ILE A 118 15.32 -3.89 6.22
CA ILE A 118 14.48 -4.60 7.19
C ILE A 118 14.07 -5.96 6.63
N GLN A 119 13.68 -6.05 5.35
CA GLN A 119 13.45 -7.35 4.68
C GLN A 119 14.71 -8.23 4.63
N ALA A 120 15.87 -7.65 4.31
CA ALA A 120 17.13 -8.39 4.35
C ALA A 120 17.53 -8.83 5.76
N ALA A 121 17.07 -8.14 6.81
CA ALA A 121 17.25 -8.54 8.20
C ALA A 121 16.24 -9.61 8.65
N PHE A 122 15.00 -9.56 8.13
CA PHE A 122 13.94 -10.53 8.39
C PHE A 122 14.20 -11.86 7.66
N SER A 123 14.66 -11.84 6.41
CA SER A 123 15.07 -13.04 5.68
C SER A 123 16.38 -13.66 6.22
N LYS A 124 17.15 -12.91 7.02
CA LYS A 124 18.39 -13.38 7.67
C LYS A 124 18.27 -13.61 9.18
N GLY A 125 17.06 -13.60 9.75
CA GLY A 125 16.83 -14.00 11.15
C GLY A 125 17.66 -13.22 12.18
N ARG A 126 17.90 -11.92 11.97
CA ARG A 126 18.64 -11.09 12.94
C ARG A 126 17.94 -9.75 13.14
N VAL A 127 17.08 -9.69 14.14
CA VAL A 127 16.62 -8.44 14.75
C VAL A 127 17.48 -8.20 15.99
N ILE A 128 18.31 -7.16 15.97
CA ILE A 128 18.98 -6.63 17.16
C ILE A 128 18.41 -5.23 17.38
N SER A 129 17.82 -5.02 18.56
CA SER A 129 17.30 -3.76 19.06
C SER A 129 18.43 -2.75 19.33
N CYS A 130 18.22 -1.49 18.94
CA CYS A 130 18.64 -0.31 19.68
C CYS A 130 17.73 0.85 19.26
#